data_AF-A0A0R2GUM3-F1
#
_entry.id   AF-A0A0R2GUM3-F1
#
_cell.length_a   1.000
_cell.length_b   1.000
_cell.length_c   1.000
_cell.angle_alpha   90.00
_cell.angle_beta   90.00
_cell.angle_gamma   90.00
#
_symmetry.space_group_name_H-M   'P 1'
#
loop_
_entity.id
_entity.type
_entity.pdbx_description
1 polymer ?
#
loop_
_entity_poly.entity_id
_entity_poly.type
_entity_poly.pdbx_seq_one_letter_code
_entity_poly.pdbx_strand_id
1 'polypeptide(L)'
;MVIKVVLMLTLVTIWIGLLTSLINLFGATKFWLKHANERAHVTPLPTYPTVTIVVPAHNEELVIAQTTQAILNLNYPPAQVEVLLYADNCSDQTAAMMHQVVDRPSMSSAGFK
;
A
#
# COMPACT_ATOMS: atom_id res chain seq x y z
N MET A 1 -31.17 32.12 36.60
CA MET A 1 -30.16 32.87 35.80
C MET A 1 -28.92 32.02 35.53
N VAL A 2 -28.32 31.42 36.57
CA VAL A 2 -27.11 30.58 36.48
C VAL A 2 -27.23 29.43 35.47
N ILE A 3 -28.30 28.62 35.53
CA ILE A 3 -28.51 27.50 34.59
C ILE A 3 -28.52 27.96 33.13
N LYS A 4 -29.15 29.11 32.82
CA LYS A 4 -29.20 29.65 31.46
C LYS A 4 -27.81 30.05 30.97
N VAL A 5 -26.98 30.63 31.85
CA VAL A 5 -25.59 31.00 31.55
C VAL A 5 -24.75 29.74 31.29
N VAL A 6 -24.88 28.71 32.12
CA VAL A 6 -24.18 27.42 31.92
C VAL A 6 -24.56 26.80 30.58
N LEU A 7 -25.86 26.77 30.24
CA LEU A 7 -26.32 26.23 28.96
C LEU A 7 -25.76 27.02 27.77
N MET A 8 -25.77 28.37 27.82
CA MET A 8 -25.16 29.20 26.78
C MET A 8 -23.67 28.91 26.60
N LEU A 9 -22.93 28.76 27.70
CA LEU A 9 -21.50 28.42 27.65
C LEU A 9 -21.26 27.05 27.02
N THR A 10 -22.04 26.01 27.41
CA THR A 10 -21.91 24.68 26.82
C THR A 10 -22.17 24.70 25.31
N LEU A 11 -23.20 25.43 24.86
CA LEU A 11 -23.51 25.57 23.44
C LEU A 11 -22.34 26.21 22.68
N VAL A 12 -21.77 27.29 23.22
CA VAL A 12 -20.60 27.96 22.61
C VAL A 12 -19.40 27.03 22.54
N THR A 13 -19.12 26.26 23.60
CA THR A 13 -17.99 25.31 23.59
C THR A 13 -18.17 24.18 22.58
N ILE A 14 -19.41 23.69 22.36
CA ILE A 14 -19.70 22.70 21.33
C ILE A 14 -19.40 23.27 19.94
N TRP A 15 -19.86 24.49 19.64
CA TRP A 15 -19.59 25.13 18.34
C TRP A 15 -18.10 25.39 18.12
N ILE A 16 -17.36 25.79 19.16
CA ILE A 16 -15.91 25.95 19.09
C ILE A 16 -15.24 24.60 18.81
N GLY A 17 -15.67 23.52 19.49
CA GLY A 17 -15.16 22.16 19.24
C GLY A 17 -15.45 21.65 17.83
N LEU A 18 -16.63 21.94 17.29
CA LEU A 18 -16.96 21.61 15.91
C LEU A 18 -16.08 22.38 14.92
N LEU A 19 -15.85 23.67 15.17
CA LEU A 19 -14.99 24.50 14.33
C LEU A 19 -13.53 24.00 14.34
N THR A 20 -12.98 23.67 15.50
CA THR A 20 -11.61 23.12 15.59
C THR A 20 -11.51 21.75 14.91
N SER A 21 -12.53 20.90 15.05
CA SER A 21 -12.60 19.63 14.32
C SER A 21 -12.59 19.81 12.81
N LEU A 22 -13.33 20.80 12.29
CA LEU A 22 -13.32 21.12 10.86
C LEU A 22 -11.94 21.60 10.41
N ILE A 23 -11.31 22.51 11.14
CA ILE A 23 -9.96 23.00 10.82
C ILE A 23 -8.95 21.84 10.78
N ASN A 24 -9.00 20.94 11.77
CA ASN A 24 -8.13 19.76 11.80
C ASN A 24 -8.39 18.84 10.62
N LEU A 25 -9.65 18.56 10.28
CA LEU A 25 -10.01 17.70 9.15
C LEU A 25 -9.53 18.30 7.82
N PHE A 26 -9.79 19.59 7.58
CA PHE A 26 -9.33 20.26 6.36
C PHE A 26 -7.81 20.34 6.29
N GLY A 27 -7.14 20.64 7.41
CA GLY A 27 -5.68 20.67 7.50
C GLY A 27 -5.07 19.30 7.20
N ALA A 28 -5.57 18.24 7.85
CA ALA A 28 -5.12 16.88 7.64
C ALA A 28 -5.38 16.41 6.20
N THR A 29 -6.58 16.68 5.65
CA THR A 29 -6.93 16.30 4.28
C THR A 29 -6.03 17.00 3.26
N LYS A 30 -5.81 18.32 3.42
CA LYS A 30 -4.93 19.08 2.53
C LYS A 30 -3.47 18.62 2.65
N PHE A 31 -2.99 18.37 3.86
CA PHE A 31 -1.65 17.84 4.11
C PHE A 31 -1.48 16.47 3.46
N TRP A 32 -2.43 15.55 3.69
CA TRP A 32 -2.40 14.22 3.13
C TRP A 32 -2.46 14.25 1.60
N LEU A 33 -3.40 14.96 0.99
CA LEU A 33 -3.49 15.07 -0.47
C LEU A 33 -2.22 15.66 -1.11
N LYS A 34 -1.53 16.57 -0.42
CA LYS A 34 -0.27 17.15 -0.91
C LYS A 34 0.90 16.16 -0.85
N HIS A 35 0.99 15.36 0.21
CA HIS A 35 2.16 14.48 0.44
C HIS A 35 1.88 12.99 0.16
N ALA A 36 0.65 12.60 -0.20
CA ALA A 36 0.28 11.20 -0.44
C ALA A 36 1.07 10.55 -1.60
N ASN A 37 1.56 11.37 -2.53
CA ASN A 37 2.38 10.93 -3.67
C ASN A 37 3.87 11.29 -3.52
N GLU A 38 4.30 11.82 -2.38
CA GLU A 38 5.74 12.01 -2.15
C GLU A 38 6.41 10.65 -2.00
N ARG A 39 7.16 10.27 -3.03
CA ARG A 39 8.03 9.10 -2.96
C ARG A 39 9.17 9.42 -2.01
N ALA A 40 9.44 8.50 -1.09
CA ALA A 40 10.63 8.60 -0.25
C ALA A 40 11.87 8.77 -1.13
N HIS A 41 12.68 9.78 -0.85
CA HIS A 41 13.97 9.93 -1.52
C HIS A 41 14.89 8.83 -1.01
N VAL A 42 15.16 7.84 -1.87
CA VAL A 42 16.01 6.70 -1.51
C VAL A 42 17.45 7.06 -1.89
N THR A 43 18.33 7.12 -0.90
CA THR A 43 19.77 7.26 -1.15
C THR A 43 20.29 5.96 -1.79
N PRO A 44 20.94 6.00 -2.97
CA PRO A 44 21.47 4.81 -3.61
C PRO A 44 22.49 4.11 -2.71
N LEU A 45 22.35 2.79 -2.56
CA LEU A 45 23.33 1.97 -1.86
C LEU A 45 24.55 1.72 -2.77
N PRO A 46 25.77 1.62 -2.21
CA PRO A 46 26.96 1.27 -2.98
C PRO A 46 26.84 -0.09 -3.68
N THR A 47 26.17 -1.04 -3.01
CA THR A 47 25.89 -2.38 -3.52
C THR A 47 24.52 -2.79 -3.03
N TYR A 48 23.80 -3.53 -3.87
CA TYR A 48 22.51 -4.12 -3.54
C TYR A 48 22.74 -5.63 -3.29
N PRO A 49 22.23 -6.20 -2.18
CA PRO A 49 22.23 -7.65 -1.97
C PRO A 49 21.15 -8.37 -2.79
N THR A 50 21.35 -9.65 -3.10
CA THR A 50 20.25 -10.46 -3.64
C THR A 50 19.17 -10.66 -2.58
N VAL A 51 17.92 -10.39 -2.94
CA VAL A 51 16.74 -10.55 -2.08
C VAL A 51 15.79 -11.56 -2.72
N THR A 52 15.42 -12.59 -1.96
CA THR A 52 14.40 -13.55 -2.34
C THR A 52 13.08 -13.20 -1.64
N ILE A 53 12.03 -12.98 -2.42
CA ILE A 53 10.68 -12.66 -1.96
C ILE A 53 9.83 -13.90 -2.11
N VAL A 54 9.40 -14.47 -0.99
CA VAL A 54 8.53 -15.64 -0.95
C VAL A 54 7.09 -15.22 -0.74
N VAL A 55 6.19 -15.61 -1.63
CA VAL A 55 4.76 -15.28 -1.55
C VAL A 55 3.95 -16.58 -1.47
N PRO A 56 3.53 -16.98 -0.26
CA PRO A 56 2.49 -17.99 -0.12
C PRO A 56 1.14 -17.39 -0.50
N ALA A 57 0.38 -18.09 -1.34
CA ALA A 57 -0.94 -17.68 -1.80
C ALA A 57 -1.92 -18.83 -1.62
N HIS A 58 -3.07 -18.54 -1.00
CA HIS A 58 -4.18 -19.48 -0.85
C HIS A 58 -5.48 -18.79 -1.22
N ASN A 59 -6.09 -19.20 -2.33
CA ASN A 59 -7.31 -18.61 -2.88
C ASN A 59 -7.21 -17.09 -3.13
N GLU A 60 -6.14 -16.66 -3.79
CA GLU A 60 -5.81 -15.26 -4.08
C GLU A 60 -5.97 -14.90 -5.58
N GLU A 61 -6.82 -15.60 -6.33
CA GLU A 61 -6.96 -15.42 -7.79
C GLU A 61 -7.20 -13.96 -8.23
N LEU A 62 -7.86 -13.16 -7.40
CA LEU A 62 -8.20 -11.77 -7.71
C LEU A 62 -7.01 -10.81 -7.55
N VAL A 63 -6.04 -11.13 -6.70
CA VAL A 63 -4.99 -10.19 -6.29
C VAL A 63 -3.59 -10.67 -6.65
N ILE A 64 -3.37 -11.98 -6.80
CA ILE A 64 -2.03 -12.53 -6.97
C ILE A 64 -1.30 -11.94 -8.18
N ALA A 65 -2.02 -11.69 -9.27
CA ALA A 65 -1.43 -11.09 -10.47
C ALA A 65 -0.96 -9.64 -10.23
N GLN A 66 -1.74 -8.86 -9.47
CA GLN A 66 -1.38 -7.48 -9.12
C GLN A 66 -0.21 -7.45 -8.14
N THR A 67 -0.21 -8.33 -7.15
CA THR A 67 0.87 -8.47 -6.16
C THR A 67 2.19 -8.83 -6.84
N THR A 68 2.21 -9.85 -7.69
CA THR A 68 3.41 -10.25 -8.43
C THR A 68 3.91 -9.11 -9.33
N GLN A 69 3.01 -8.41 -10.03
CA GLN A 69 3.38 -7.26 -10.86
C GLN A 69 3.98 -6.11 -10.02
N ALA A 70 3.46 -5.87 -8.82
CA ALA A 70 3.98 -4.84 -7.91
C ALA A 70 5.39 -5.20 -7.41
N ILE A 71 5.63 -6.46 -7.07
CA ILE A 71 6.95 -6.96 -6.66
C ILE A 71 7.97 -6.79 -7.80
N LEU A 72 7.59 -7.11 -9.03
CA LEU A 72 8.47 -6.95 -10.18
C LEU A 72 8.76 -5.48 -10.54
N ASN A 73 7.88 -4.57 -10.14
CA ASN A 73 8.02 -3.13 -10.34
C ASN A 73 8.69 -2.41 -9.15
N LEU A 74 9.32 -3.15 -8.24
CA LEU A 74 10.08 -2.55 -7.15
C LEU A 74 11.21 -1.66 -7.70
N ASN A 75 11.51 -0.59 -6.97
CA ASN A 75 12.68 0.24 -7.23
C ASN A 75 13.96 -0.46 -6.71
N TYR A 76 14.26 -1.63 -7.29
CA TYR A 76 15.38 -2.49 -6.94
C TYR A 76 15.98 -3.10 -8.23
N PRO A 77 17.30 -3.33 -8.32
CA PRO A 77 17.88 -3.97 -9.50
C PRO A 77 17.23 -5.33 -9.81
N PRO A 78 16.61 -5.52 -11.00
CA PRO A 78 15.86 -6.74 -11.32
C PRO A 78 16.69 -8.03 -11.27
N ALA A 79 17.99 -7.94 -11.58
CA ALA A 79 18.91 -9.06 -11.52
C ALA A 79 19.21 -9.57 -10.10
N GLN A 80 18.76 -8.84 -9.08
CA GLN A 80 19.02 -9.13 -7.66
C GLN A 80 17.75 -9.42 -6.88
N VAL A 81 16.61 -9.52 -7.56
CA VAL A 81 15.34 -9.95 -6.97
C VAL A 81 15.02 -11.34 -7.49
N GLU A 82 14.82 -12.27 -6.58
CA GLU A 82 14.22 -13.57 -6.85
C GLU A 82 12.81 -13.56 -6.25
N VAL A 83 11.82 -14.07 -6.98
CA VAL A 83 10.45 -14.17 -6.49
C VAL A 83 10.02 -15.62 -6.58
N LEU A 84 9.58 -16.18 -5.44
CA LEU A 84 9.09 -17.55 -5.32
C LEU A 84 7.62 -17.50 -4.93
N LEU A 85 6.73 -17.92 -5.84
CA LEU A 85 5.29 -17.96 -5.60
C LEU A 85 4.86 -19.39 -5.26
N TYR A 86 4.11 -19.56 -4.17
CA TYR A 86 3.59 -20.86 -3.75
C TYR A 86 2.07 -20.82 -3.67
N ALA A 87 1.39 -21.51 -4.59
CA ALA A 87 -0.04 -21.77 -4.50
C ALA A 87 -0.26 -23.01 -3.63
N ASP A 88 -0.65 -22.82 -2.37
CA ASP A 88 -0.82 -23.92 -1.42
C ASP A 88 -2.28 -24.40 -1.40
N ASN A 89 -2.52 -25.62 -1.87
CA ASN A 89 -3.82 -26.31 -1.86
C ASN A 89 -5.02 -25.40 -2.25
N CYS A 90 -4.86 -24.61 -3.31
CA CYS A 90 -5.88 -23.67 -3.76
C CYS A 90 -7.04 -24.40 -4.45
N SER A 91 -8.25 -23.91 -4.25
CA SER A 91 -9.47 -24.39 -4.91
C SER A 91 -9.92 -23.49 -6.08
N ASP A 92 -9.16 -22.44 -6.37
CA ASP A 92 -9.47 -21.37 -7.31
C ASP A 92 -8.40 -21.26 -8.43
N GLN A 93 -8.43 -20.19 -9.22
CA GLN A 93 -7.49 -19.99 -10.33
C GLN A 93 -6.14 -19.37 -9.92
N THR A 94 -5.78 -19.36 -8.63
CA THR A 94 -4.53 -18.73 -8.13
C THR A 94 -3.29 -19.15 -8.92
N ALA A 95 -3.08 -20.46 -9.10
CA ALA A 95 -1.92 -20.99 -9.83
C ALA A 95 -1.94 -20.59 -11.32
N ALA A 96 -3.11 -20.61 -11.96
CA ALA A 96 -3.24 -20.20 -13.37
C ALA A 96 -2.91 -18.71 -13.56
N MET A 97 -3.35 -17.87 -12.62
CA MET A 97 -3.05 -16.44 -12.62
C MET A 97 -1.56 -16.17 -12.42
N MET A 98 -0.86 -16.97 -11.60
CA MET A 98 0.59 -16.88 -11.46
C MET A 98 1.32 -17.18 -12.78
N HIS A 99 0.97 -18.28 -13.46
CA HIS A 99 1.56 -18.64 -14.76
C HIS A 99 1.34 -17.56 -15.82
N GLN A 100 0.13 -16.98 -15.85
CA GLN A 100 -0.18 -15.90 -16.79
C GLN A 100 0.73 -14.66 -16.60
N VAL A 101 1.16 -14.38 -15.38
CA VAL A 101 2.09 -13.27 -15.12
C VAL A 101 3.49 -13.61 -15.64
N VAL A 102 3.96 -14.84 -15.45
CA VAL A 102 5.29 -15.31 -15.88
C VAL A 102 5.42 -15.33 -17.40
N ASP A 103 4.38 -15.77 -18.12
CA ASP A 103 4.38 -15.92 -19.57
C ASP A 103 4.38 -14.58 -20.34
N ARG A 104 4.31 -13.44 -19.64
CA ARG A 104 4.35 -12.12 -20.28
C ARG A 104 5.75 -11.86 -20.88
N PRO A 105 5.86 -11.49 -22.18
CA PRO A 105 7.14 -11.30 -22.87
C PRO A 105 8.11 -10.29 -22.22
N SER A 106 7.58 -9.34 -21.44
CA SER A 106 8.38 -8.36 -20.69
C SER A 106 9.08 -8.94 -19.45
N MET A 107 8.81 -10.20 -19.07
CA MET A 107 9.17 -10.74 -17.75
C MET A 107 10.13 -11.93 -17.78
N SER A 108 10.40 -12.54 -18.95
CA SER A 108 11.27 -13.72 -19.09
C SER A 108 12.74 -13.50 -18.70
N SER A 109 13.16 -12.25 -18.42
CA SER A 109 14.52 -11.89 -18.00
C SER A 109 14.65 -11.54 -16.51
N ALA A 110 13.55 -11.48 -15.76
CA ALA A 110 13.58 -11.34 -14.29
C ALA A 110 13.72 -12.74 -13.70
N GLY A 111 14.59 -12.94 -12.70
CA GLY A 111 14.97 -14.24 -12.15
C GLY A 111 13.82 -14.96 -11.41
N PHE A 112 12.81 -15.41 -12.15
CA PHE A 112 11.62 -16.08 -11.65
C PHE A 112 11.88 -17.58 -11.49
N LYS A 113 11.51 -18.14 -10.35
CA LYS A 113 11.60 -19.58 -10.06
C LYS A 113 10.37 -20.10 -9.34
#